data_AF-A0A6C0END1-F1
#
_entry.id   AF-A0A6C0END1-F1
#
_cell.length_a   1.000
_cell.length_b   1.000
_cell.length_c   1.000
_cell.angle_alpha   90.00
_cell.angle_beta   90.00
_cell.angle_gamma   90.00
#
_symmetry.space_group_name_H-M   'P 1'
#
loop_
_entity.id
_entity.type
_entity.pdbx_description
1 polymer ?
#
loop_
_entity_poly.entity_id
_entity_poly.type
_entity_poly.pdbx_seq_one_letter_code
_entity_poly.pdbx_strand_id
1 'polypeptide(L)'
;MSTHPKVIEKVDSKSLNTVIKDISSHGCILLYHWKDCGHCRSFMPTWDSLKEKYGNIKQFYEIELSTIRQAPTVFKSITGFPTIVAYVGDGSNKVRFQNSRDEKTVSQFIQENVPDYDKVGSNSGSKPKPIRRTPHPKTKAVIKKKK
;
A
#
# COMPACT_ATOMS: atom_id res chain seq x y z
N MET A 1 19.07 5.67 21.28
CA MET A 1 17.77 6.35 21.38
C MET A 1 16.93 5.88 20.21
N SER A 2 15.96 5.00 20.44
CA SER A 2 15.13 4.44 19.38
C SER A 2 14.21 5.52 18.83
N THR A 3 14.67 6.20 17.79
CA THR A 3 13.84 7.11 16.98
C THR A 3 12.88 6.25 16.19
N HIS A 4 11.74 5.91 16.81
CA HIS A 4 10.61 5.31 16.11
C HIS A 4 10.18 6.26 14.99
N PRO A 5 9.96 5.76 13.76
CA PRO A 5 9.58 6.62 12.67
C PRO A 5 8.23 7.29 12.95
N LYS A 6 8.24 8.60 12.75
CA LYS A 6 7.04 9.44 12.70
C LYS A 6 6.19 8.94 11.54
N VAL A 7 4.97 8.47 11.82
CA VAL A 7 3.96 8.22 10.79
C VAL A 7 3.79 9.54 10.03
N ILE A 8 4.32 9.62 8.80
CA ILE A 8 4.12 10.81 7.95
C ILE A 8 2.76 10.61 7.30
N GLU A 9 1.75 11.10 8.00
CA GLU A 9 0.35 10.84 7.69
C GLU A 9 -0.10 11.47 6.38
N LYS A 10 0.57 12.51 5.88
CA LYS A 10 0.26 13.16 4.60
C LYS A 10 1.52 13.70 3.94
N VAL A 11 1.80 13.24 2.73
CA VAL A 11 2.94 13.67 1.94
C VAL A 11 2.51 14.80 1.01
N ASP A 12 3.04 16.00 1.25
CA ASP A 12 2.88 17.17 0.39
C ASP A 12 4.07 17.33 -0.58
N SER A 13 3.98 18.31 -1.48
CA SER A 13 5.01 18.58 -2.50
C SER A 13 6.42 18.82 -1.92
N LYS A 14 6.55 19.37 -0.71
CA LYS A 14 7.84 19.62 -0.06
C LYS A 14 8.40 18.35 0.59
N SER A 15 7.53 17.55 1.20
CA SER A 15 7.89 16.29 1.87
C SER A 15 8.18 15.15 0.89
N LEU A 16 7.78 15.30 -0.37
CA LEU A 16 7.93 14.27 -1.41
C LEU A 16 9.38 13.81 -1.62
N ASN A 17 10.34 14.75 -1.60
CA ASN A 17 11.75 14.42 -1.75
C ASN A 17 12.29 13.62 -0.57
N THR A 18 11.78 13.86 0.63
CA THR A 18 12.14 13.09 1.83
C THR A 18 11.64 11.65 1.68
N VAL A 19 10.37 11.48 1.30
CA VAL A 19 9.78 10.15 1.08
C VAL A 19 10.54 9.35 0.02
N ILE A 20 10.98 9.99 -1.06
CA ILE A 20 11.79 9.31 -2.10
C ILE A 20 13.12 8.82 -1.54
N LYS A 21 13.79 9.63 -0.70
CA LYS A 21 15.03 9.21 -0.04
C LYS A 21 14.80 8.06 0.94
N ASP A 22 13.68 8.11 1.66
CA ASP A 22 13.33 7.08 2.64
C ASP A 22 12.98 5.76 1.96
N ILE A 23 12.25 5.80 0.83
CA ILE A 23 12.00 4.63 -0.03
C ILE A 23 13.31 3.97 -0.43
N SER A 24 14.32 4.76 -0.81
CA SER A 24 15.63 4.25 -1.22
C SER A 24 16.49 3.72 -0.06
N SER A 25 16.12 4.04 1.19
CA SER A 25 16.90 3.68 2.38
C SER A 25 16.28 2.49 3.12
N HIS A 26 14.95 2.44 3.18
CA HIS A 26 14.19 1.44 3.93
C HIS A 26 12.91 1.04 3.20
N GLY A 27 12.48 -0.21 3.43
CA GLY A 27 11.22 -0.70 2.90
C GLY A 27 10.03 -0.02 3.56
N CYS A 28 9.05 0.41 2.78
CA CYS A 28 7.89 1.15 3.26
C CYS A 28 6.63 0.84 2.44
N ILE A 29 5.47 1.23 2.97
CA ILE A 29 4.18 1.10 2.29
C ILE A 29 3.60 2.46 1.95
N LEU A 30 3.22 2.64 0.68
CA LEU A 30 2.63 3.87 0.16
C LEU A 30 1.17 3.62 -0.24
N LEU A 31 0.29 4.51 0.19
CA LEU A 31 -1.07 4.62 -0.33
C LEU A 31 -1.17 5.86 -1.21
N TYR A 32 -1.51 5.66 -2.48
CA TYR A 32 -1.86 6.70 -3.43
C TYR A 32 -3.37 6.90 -3.43
N HIS A 33 -3.80 8.12 -3.13
CA HIS A 33 -5.21 8.47 -3.09
C HIS A 33 -5.45 9.89 -3.64
N TRP A 34 -6.72 10.25 -3.78
CA TRP A 34 -7.17 11.54 -4.28
C TRP A 34 -8.32 12.05 -3.38
N LYS A 35 -8.36 13.36 -3.09
CA LYS A 35 -9.39 13.97 -2.23
C LYS A 35 -10.84 13.71 -2.69
N ASP A 36 -11.08 13.73 -4.00
CA ASP A 36 -12.41 13.60 -4.61
C ASP A 36 -12.63 12.21 -5.23
N CYS A 37 -12.26 11.17 -4.48
CA CYS A 37 -12.38 9.78 -4.90
C CYS A 37 -13.28 9.00 -3.94
N GLY A 38 -14.49 8.65 -4.39
CA GLY A 38 -15.46 7.89 -3.58
C GLY A 38 -14.90 6.56 -3.06
N HIS A 39 -14.19 5.81 -3.91
CA HIS A 39 -13.54 4.55 -3.50
C HIS A 39 -12.42 4.75 -2.47
N CYS A 40 -11.76 5.90 -2.48
CA CYS A 40 -10.69 6.23 -1.56
C CYS A 40 -11.28 6.51 -0.18
N ARG A 41 -12.37 7.29 -0.12
CA ARG A 41 -13.07 7.61 1.13
C ARG A 41 -13.51 6.36 1.90
N SER A 42 -14.02 5.34 1.20
CA SER A 42 -14.40 4.08 1.84
C SER A 42 -13.21 3.26 2.36
N PHE A 43 -12.02 3.47 1.82
CA PHE A 43 -10.82 2.73 2.20
C PHE A 43 -9.98 3.43 3.29
N MET A 44 -10.12 4.76 3.47
CA MET A 44 -9.38 5.50 4.50
C MET A 44 -9.51 4.90 5.91
N PRO A 45 -10.72 4.52 6.40
CA PRO A 45 -10.84 3.95 7.74
C PRO A 45 -10.04 2.66 7.92
N THR A 46 -10.04 1.79 6.90
CA THR A 46 -9.23 0.57 6.87
C THR A 46 -7.74 0.87 6.91
N TRP A 47 -7.31 1.90 6.17
CA TRP A 47 -5.92 2.33 6.15
C TRP A 47 -5.47 2.90 7.50
N ASP A 48 -6.32 3.68 8.16
CA ASP A 48 -6.05 4.24 9.48
C ASP A 48 -5.89 3.14 10.54
N SER A 49 -6.76 2.12 10.55
CA SER A 49 -6.61 0.95 11.43
C SER A 49 -5.28 0.22 11.22
N LEU A 50 -4.82 0.11 9.97
CA LEU A 50 -3.53 -0.51 9.66
C LEU A 50 -2.35 0.35 10.12
N LYS A 51 -2.44 1.68 9.96
CA LYS A 51 -1.45 2.63 10.48
C LYS A 51 -1.36 2.54 12.00
N GLU A 52 -2.49 2.47 12.71
CA GLU A 52 -2.49 2.33 14.17
C GLU A 52 -1.82 1.01 14.61
N LYS A 53 -2.12 -0.08 13.89
CA LYS A 53 -1.58 -1.41 14.21
C LYS A 53 -0.08 -1.56 13.92
N TYR A 54 0.40 -0.99 12.82
CA TYR A 54 1.74 -1.26 12.29
C TYR A 54 2.66 -0.05 12.22
N GLY A 55 2.15 1.18 12.40
CA GLY A 55 2.92 2.42 12.26
C GLY A 55 4.10 2.54 13.23
N ASN A 56 4.08 1.79 14.33
CA ASN A 56 5.18 1.74 15.29
C ASN A 56 6.36 0.84 14.86
N ILE A 57 6.11 -0.09 13.92
CA ILE A 57 7.09 -1.11 13.49
C ILE A 57 7.43 -1.04 12.00
N LYS A 58 6.56 -0.43 11.19
CA LYS A 58 6.66 -0.34 9.73
C LYS A 58 6.39 1.08 9.29
N GLN A 59 7.03 1.48 8.19
CA GLN A 59 6.90 2.83 7.65
C GLN A 59 5.69 2.94 6.71
N PHE A 60 4.76 3.85 7.06
CA PHE A 60 3.58 4.17 6.24
C PHE A 60 3.70 5.58 5.65
N TYR A 61 3.22 5.71 4.42
CA TYR A 61 3.11 6.97 3.71
C TYR A 61 1.76 7.06 2.98
N GLU A 62 1.15 8.23 3.04
CA GLU A 62 -0.08 8.55 2.33
C GLU A 62 0.20 9.71 1.37
N ILE A 63 0.03 9.45 0.07
CA ILE A 63 0.35 10.39 -1.00
C ILE A 63 -0.96 10.87 -1.62
N GLU A 64 -1.29 12.12 -1.33
CA GLU A 64 -2.45 12.79 -1.90
C GLU A 64 -2.08 13.41 -3.26
N LEU A 65 -2.43 12.74 -4.36
CA LEU A 65 -2.04 13.20 -5.69
C LEU A 65 -2.74 14.49 -6.14
N SER A 66 -3.86 14.90 -5.52
CA SER A 66 -4.49 16.22 -5.78
C SER A 66 -3.57 17.40 -5.50
N THR A 67 -2.67 17.25 -4.54
CA THR A 67 -1.86 18.36 -4.02
C THR A 67 -0.48 18.42 -4.68
N ILE A 68 -0.14 17.42 -5.49
CA ILE A 68 1.17 17.28 -6.13
C ILE A 68 1.06 17.71 -7.58
N ARG A 69 1.44 18.98 -7.85
CA ARG A 69 1.41 19.55 -9.21
C ARG A 69 2.37 18.85 -10.19
N GLN A 70 3.48 18.31 -9.70
CA GLN A 70 4.49 17.60 -10.49
C GLN A 70 4.89 16.31 -9.79
N ALA A 71 4.10 15.26 -9.97
CA ALA A 71 4.45 13.96 -9.44
C ALA A 71 5.69 13.41 -10.20
N PRO A 72 6.76 13.02 -9.51
CA PRO A 72 7.92 12.42 -10.15
C PRO A 72 7.51 11.17 -10.94
N THR A 73 8.28 10.86 -11.98
CA THR A 73 7.95 9.80 -12.96
C THR A 73 7.61 8.45 -12.31
N VAL A 74 8.21 8.18 -11.14
CA VAL A 74 7.94 7.00 -10.31
C VAL A 74 6.44 6.84 -9.97
N PHE A 75 5.72 7.95 -9.74
CA PHE A 75 4.29 7.95 -9.39
C PHE A 75 3.37 8.08 -10.61
N LYS A 76 3.87 8.49 -11.77
CA LYS A 76 3.09 8.60 -13.02
C LYS A 76 2.55 7.25 -13.52
N SER A 77 3.11 6.15 -13.01
CA SER A 77 2.70 4.79 -13.37
C SER A 77 1.42 4.32 -12.66
N ILE A 78 0.86 5.12 -11.75
CA ILE A 78 -0.39 4.81 -11.01
C ILE A 78 -1.58 5.20 -11.88
N THR A 79 -2.40 4.22 -12.27
CA THR A 79 -3.51 4.39 -13.22
C THR A 79 -4.89 4.41 -12.55
N GLY A 80 -4.97 4.20 -11.24
CA GLY A 80 -6.24 4.17 -10.52
C GLY A 80 -6.08 4.40 -9.01
N PHE A 81 -7.19 4.70 -8.35
CA PHE A 81 -7.21 5.01 -6.92
C PHE A 81 -8.32 4.23 -6.17
N PRO A 82 -8.12 3.88 -4.89
CA PRO A 82 -6.85 3.92 -4.17
C PRO A 82 -5.87 2.83 -4.68
N THR A 83 -4.57 3.14 -4.69
CA THR A 83 -3.51 2.18 -5.04
C THR A 83 -2.52 2.05 -3.91
N ILE A 84 -2.20 0.81 -3.52
CA ILE A 84 -1.24 0.51 -2.45
C ILE A 84 0.02 -0.08 -3.10
N VAL A 85 1.19 0.41 -2.70
CA VAL A 85 2.48 -0.06 -3.21
C VAL A 85 3.44 -0.28 -2.05
N ALA A 86 3.98 -1.49 -1.94
CA ALA A 86 5.08 -1.80 -1.03
C ALA A 86 6.40 -1.61 -1.75
N TYR A 87 7.31 -0.86 -1.14
CA TYR A 87 8.71 -0.77 -1.53
C TYR A 87 9.50 -1.67 -0.59
N VAL A 88 10.27 -2.59 -1.15
CA VAL A 88 10.95 -3.66 -0.40
C VAL A 88 12.44 -3.35 -0.35
N GLY A 89 13.05 -3.51 0.83
CA GLY A 89 14.48 -3.32 1.02
C GLY A 89 14.93 -1.87 0.82
N ASP A 90 15.80 -1.65 -0.14
CA ASP A 90 16.37 -0.36 -0.55
C ASP A 90 15.50 0.38 -1.59
N GLY A 91 14.22 0.00 -1.72
CA GLY A 91 13.31 0.59 -2.69
C GLY A 91 13.54 0.16 -4.14
N SER A 92 14.53 -0.68 -4.41
CA SER A 92 14.81 -1.24 -5.74
C SER A 92 13.66 -2.11 -6.26
N ASN A 93 12.97 -2.80 -5.35
CA ASN A 93 11.80 -3.61 -5.68
C ASN A 93 10.52 -2.96 -5.16
N LYS A 94 9.51 -2.87 -6.03
CA LYS A 94 8.17 -2.41 -5.67
C LYS A 94 7.11 -3.42 -6.08
N VAL A 95 6.19 -3.69 -5.17
CA VAL A 95 5.06 -4.61 -5.38
C VAL A 95 3.77 -3.81 -5.26
N ARG A 96 2.92 -3.88 -6.29
CA ARG A 96 1.60 -3.27 -6.27
C ARG A 96 0.58 -4.24 -5.69
N PHE A 97 -0.25 -3.75 -4.79
CA PHE A 97 -1.37 -4.53 -4.28
C PHE A 97 -2.49 -4.61 -5.34
N GLN A 98 -2.96 -5.83 -5.63
CA GLN A 98 -3.98 -6.09 -6.65
C GLN A 98 -5.17 -6.90 -6.12
N ASN A 99 -5.22 -7.18 -4.82
CA ASN A 99 -6.28 -7.99 -4.20
C ASN A 99 -7.39 -7.10 -3.59
N SER A 100 -8.36 -7.73 -2.94
CA SER A 100 -9.45 -7.03 -2.24
C SER A 100 -8.92 -6.09 -1.16
N ARG A 101 -9.46 -4.87 -1.10
CA ARG A 101 -9.02 -3.79 -0.21
C ARG A 101 -9.60 -3.91 1.21
N ASP A 102 -9.66 -5.14 1.72
CA ASP A 102 -10.11 -5.45 3.07
C ASP A 102 -8.93 -5.47 4.04
N GLU A 103 -9.16 -5.08 5.29
CA GLU A 103 -8.10 -4.96 6.31
C GLU A 103 -7.21 -6.20 6.39
N LYS A 104 -7.82 -7.38 6.44
CA LYS A 104 -7.10 -8.67 6.55
C LYS A 104 -6.13 -8.89 5.39
N THR A 105 -6.57 -8.62 4.16
CA THR A 105 -5.78 -8.87 2.95
C THR A 105 -4.63 -7.87 2.83
N VAL A 106 -4.90 -6.59 3.16
CA VAL A 106 -3.86 -5.56 3.15
C VAL A 106 -2.86 -5.79 4.28
N SER A 107 -3.33 -6.19 5.46
CA SER A 107 -2.49 -6.56 6.61
C SER A 107 -1.50 -7.67 6.23
N GLN A 108 -1.97 -8.74 5.58
CA GLN A 108 -1.10 -9.82 5.13
C GLN A 108 -0.06 -9.31 4.12
N PHE A 109 -0.49 -8.49 3.16
CA PHE A 109 0.41 -7.89 2.17
C PHE A 109 1.53 -7.06 2.82
N ILE A 110 1.19 -6.24 3.83
CA ILE A 110 2.15 -5.42 4.58
C ILE A 110 3.16 -6.31 5.30
N GLN A 111 2.71 -7.37 5.97
CA GLN A 111 3.59 -8.30 6.69
C GLN A 111 4.55 -9.04 5.75
N GLU A 112 4.10 -9.40 4.55
CA GLU A 112 4.89 -10.15 3.58
C GLU A 112 5.94 -9.29 2.86
N ASN A 113 5.66 -8.00 2.63
CA ASN A 113 6.45 -7.18 1.72
C ASN A 113 7.22 -6.04 2.40
N VAL A 114 6.84 -5.63 3.61
CA VAL A 114 7.43 -4.48 4.29
C VAL A 114 8.22 -4.96 5.49
N PRO A 115 9.56 -4.77 5.54
CA PRO A 115 10.37 -5.17 6.68
C PRO A 115 10.03 -4.34 7.93
N ASP A 116 10.29 -4.91 9.11
CA ASP A 116 10.25 -4.15 10.36
C ASP A 116 11.48 -3.24 10.47
N TYR A 117 11.31 -2.05 11.03
CA TYR A 117 12.38 -1.04 11.15
C TYR A 117 13.60 -1.57 11.93
N ASP A 118 13.35 -2.39 12.97
CA ASP A 118 14.37 -2.93 13.87
C ASP A 118 15.16 -4.12 13.29
N LYS A 119 14.77 -4.64 12.12
CA LYS A 119 15.36 -5.86 11.52
C LYS A 119 16.09 -5.61 10.20
N VAL A 120 16.91 -4.56 10.13
CA VAL A 120 18.02 -4.53 9.16
C VAL A 120 19.08 -5.53 9.64
N GLY A 121 18.84 -6.82 9.37
CA GLY A 121 19.79 -7.89 9.68
C GLY A 121 19.17 -9.17 10.24
N SER A 122 18.16 -9.76 9.58
CA SER A 122 17.92 -11.21 9.66
C SER A 122 16.97 -11.69 8.57
N ASN A 123 17.59 -12.39 7.61
CA ASN A 123 17.02 -13.26 6.60
C ASN A 123 15.64 -13.84 6.98
N SER A 124 14.58 -13.41 6.29
CA SER A 124 13.25 -14.01 6.38
C SER A 124 12.70 -14.22 4.98
N GLY A 125 13.32 -15.15 4.25
CA GLY A 125 12.79 -15.69 3.02
C GLY A 125 11.48 -16.43 3.28
N SER A 126 10.35 -15.78 3.01
CA SER A 126 9.10 -16.47 2.72
C SER A 126 8.89 -16.43 1.21
N LYS A 127 9.32 -17.50 0.56
CA LYS A 127 9.12 -17.79 -0.87
C LYS A 127 7.65 -17.50 -1.24
N PRO A 128 7.35 -16.79 -2.32
CA PRO A 128 5.96 -16.51 -2.69
C PRO A 128 5.26 -17.84 -2.96
N LYS A 129 4.25 -18.17 -2.15
CA LYS A 129 3.28 -19.18 -2.56
C LYS A 129 2.46 -18.56 -3.68
N PRO A 130 2.29 -19.22 -4.84
CA PRO A 130 1.41 -18.71 -5.88
C PRO A 130 0.02 -18.57 -5.25
N ILE A 131 -0.47 -17.33 -5.14
CA ILE A 131 -1.86 -17.06 -4.76
C ILE A 131 -2.71 -17.69 -5.85
N ARG A 132 -3.24 -18.87 -5.54
CA ARG A 132 -4.20 -19.58 -6.37
C ARG A 132 -5.38 -18.64 -6.54
N ARG A 133 -5.49 -18.03 -7.73
CA ARG A 133 -6.65 -17.24 -8.15
C ARG A 133 -7.88 -18.09 -7.89
N THR A 134 -8.63 -17.81 -6.82
CA THR A 134 -9.96 -18.38 -6.64
C THR A 134 -10.82 -17.82 -7.76
N PRO A 135 -11.36 -18.67 -8.65
CA PRO A 135 -12.23 -18.19 -9.70
C PRO A 135 -13.42 -17.48 -9.05
N HIS A 136 -13.63 -16.23 -9.46
CA HIS A 136 -14.85 -15.48 -9.18
C HIS A 136 -16.05 -16.37 -9.52
N PRO A 137 -17.05 -16.54 -8.65
CA PRO A 137 -18.26 -17.26 -9.00
C PRO A 137 -18.93 -16.51 -10.14
N LYS A 138 -18.95 -17.12 -11.34
CA LYS A 138 -19.78 -16.65 -12.46
C LYS A 138 -21.22 -16.73 -11.98
N THR A 139 -21.86 -15.56 -11.87
CA THR A 139 -23.30 -15.41 -11.64
C THR A 139 -24.04 -16.36 -12.58
N LYS A 140 -24.78 -17.33 -12.02
CA LYS A 140 -25.64 -18.22 -12.80
C LYS A 140 -26.74 -17.38 -13.44
N ALA A 141 -26.83 -17.46 -14.77
CA ALA A 141 -27.95 -16.94 -15.53
C ALA A 141 -29.26 -17.58 -15.04
N VAL A 142 -30.21 -16.74 -14.60
CA VAL A 142 -31.59 -17.15 -14.34
C VAL A 142 -32.30 -17.27 -15.69
N ILE A 143 -32.48 -18.50 -16.17
CA ILE A 143 -33.37 -18.79 -17.30
C ILE A 143 -34.81 -18.76 -16.75
N LYS A 144 -35.52 -17.67 -17.01
CA LYS A 144 -36.98 -17.57 -16.82
C LYS A 144 -37.66 -18.53 -17.82
N LYS A 145 -38.14 -19.67 -17.32
CA LYS A 145 -39.22 -20.42 -18.00
C LYS A 145 -40.48 -19.56 -17.94
N LYS A 146 -41.02 -19.18 -19.09
CA LYS A 146 -42.43 -18.76 -19.22
C LYS A 146 -43.14 -19.75 -20.13
N LYS A 147 -44.17 -20.31 -19.50
CA LYS A 147 -45.36 -21.04 -19.95
C LYS A 147 -45.69 -20.99 -21.44
#